data_AF-A0A9E2M0B2-F1
#
_entry.id   AF-A0A9E2M0B2-F1
#
_cell.length_a   1.000
_cell.length_b   1.000
_cell.length_c   1.000
_cell.angle_alpha   90.00
_cell.angle_beta   90.00
_cell.angle_gamma   90.00
#
_symmetry.space_group_name_H-M   'P 1'
#
loop_
_entity.id
_entity.type
_entity.pdbx_description
1 polymer ?
#
loop_
_entity_poly.entity_id
_entity_poly.type
_entity_poly.pdbx_seq_one_letter_code
_entity_poly.pdbx_strand_id
1 'polypeptide(L)' 'MNVAYVDDEVHGHIQAAKLGRTGERYVLGGENLTIKESFDRISKQYFSSQKLRVQKSGMLTGMITSTM' A
#
# COMPACT_ATOMS: atom_id res chain seq x y z
N MET A 1 -2.73 -0.29 -1.03
CA MET A 1 -2.71 -0.50 0.44
C MET A 1 -2.33 0.81 1.10
N ASN A 2 -2.82 1.08 2.31
CA ASN A 2 -2.33 2.21 3.10
C ASN A 2 -1.11 1.76 3.92
N VAL A 3 -0.07 2.58 3.97
CA VAL A 3 1.17 2.35 4.72
C VAL A 3 1.42 3.56 5.61
N ALA A 4 1.47 3.35 6.92
CA ALA A 4 1.67 4.40 7.93
C ALA A 4 2.89 4.08 8.81
N TYR A 5 3.49 5.12 9.39
CA TYR A 5 4.51 4.95 10.41
C TYR A 5 3.86 4.56 11.73
N VAL A 6 4.50 3.63 12.46
CA VAL A 6 3.96 3.11 13.72
C VAL A 6 3.75 4.22 14.75
N ASP A 7 4.67 5.17 14.84
CA ASP A 7 4.58 6.27 15.80
C ASP A 7 3.37 7.18 15.53
N ASP A 8 3.03 7.41 14.26
CA ASP A 8 1.88 8.23 13.89
C ASP A 8 0.56 7.53 14.23
N GLU A 9 0.49 6.22 14.01
CA GLU A 9 -0.68 5.40 14.38
C GLU A 9 -0.87 5.37 15.91
N VAL A 10 0.21 5.22 16.69
CA VAL A 10 0.16 5.25 18.16
C VAL A 10 -0.35 6.61 18.65
N HIS A 11 0.19 7.70 18.11
CA HIS A 11 -0.30 9.04 18.46
C HIS A 11 -1.77 9.22 18.07
N GLY A 12 -2.16 8.77 16.88
CA GLY A 12 -3.54 8.81 16.41
C GLY A 12 -4.51 8.06 17.32
N HIS A 13 -4.13 6.87 17.78
CA HIS A 13 -4.92 6.08 18.74
C HIS A 13 -5.09 6.81 20.07
N ILE A 14 -4.01 7.40 20.61
CA ILE A 14 -4.07 8.19 21.85
C ILE A 14 -5.03 9.37 21.68
N GLN A 15 -4.99 10.06 20.54
CA GLN A 15 -5.88 11.20 20.27
C GLN A 15 -7.33 10.77 20.10
N ALA A 16 -7.60 9.68 19.40
CA ALA A 16 -8.94 9.13 19.29
C ALA A 16 -9.52 8.75 20.66
N ALA A 17 -8.70 8.23 21.57
CA ALA A 17 -9.12 7.92 22.94
C ALA A 17 -9.42 9.18 23.78
N LYS A 18 -8.64 10.26 23.59
CA LYS A 18 -8.79 11.51 24.37
C LYS A 18 -9.88 12.44 23.86
N LEU A 19 -10.03 12.53 22.55
CA LEU A 19 -10.82 13.56 21.87
C LEU A 19 -11.96 12.98 21.03
N GLY A 20 -12.02 11.65 20.91
CA GLY A 20 -13.02 10.97 20.12
C GLY A 20 -14.43 11.11 20.69
N ARG A 21 -15.43 10.96 19.83
CA ARG A 21 -16.84 10.93 20.21
C ARG A 21 -17.37 9.51 20.14
N THR A 22 -18.20 9.14 21.12
CA THR A 22 -18.87 7.84 21.14
C THR A 22 -19.67 7.63 19.86
N GLY A 23 -19.46 6.48 19.21
CA GLY A 23 -20.12 6.11 17.95
C GLY A 23 -19.37 6.52 16.68
N GLU A 24 -18.36 7.39 16.79
CA GLU A 24 -17.55 7.83 15.64
C GLU A 24 -16.37 6.90 15.36
N ARG A 25 -15.90 6.93 14.11
CA ARG A 25 -14.71 6.17 13.67
C ARG A 25 -13.67 7.13 13.12
N TYR A 26 -12.44 6.96 13.58
CA TYR A 26 -11.30 7.76 13.14
C TYR A 26 -10.39 6.89 12.29
N VAL A 27 -10.23 7.26 11.02
CA VAL A 27 -9.28 6.58 10.13
C VAL A 27 -7.90 7.15 10.42
N LEU A 28 -7.02 6.30 10.91
CA LEU A 28 -5.60 6.56 11.00
C LEU A 28 -4.97 6.00 9.73
N GLY A 29 -4.11 6.77 9.08
CA GLY A 29 -3.47 6.34 7.85
C GLY A 29 -2.33 7.24 7.43
N GLY A 30 -1.47 6.67 6.59
CA GLY A 30 -0.35 7.35 5.96
C GLY A 30 -0.53 7.40 4.45
N GLU A 31 0.42 6.84 3.72
CA GLU A 31 0.46 6.90 2.27
C GLU A 31 -0.28 5.72 1.62
N ASN A 32 -1.07 6.01 0.58
CA ASN A 32 -1.64 4.98 -0.27
C ASN A 32 -0.62 4.55 -1.31
N LEU A 33 -0.12 3.31 -1.19
CA LEU A 33 0.86 2.74 -2.10
C LEU A 33 0.28 1.52 -2.80
N THR A 34 0.63 1.34 -4.07
CA THR A 34 0.54 0.05 -4.74
C THR A 34 1.57 -0.91 -4.13
N ILE A 35 1.33 -2.22 -4.26
CA ILE A 35 2.27 -3.24 -3.81
C ILE A 35 3.65 -3.02 -4.45
N LYS A 36 3.69 -2.66 -5.73
CA LYS A 36 4.93 -2.35 -6.46
C LYS A 36 5.70 -1.20 -5.80
N GLU A 37 5.03 -0.09 -5.49
CA GLU A 37 5.67 1.09 -4.89
C GLU A 37 6.22 0.78 -3.50
N SER A 38 5.49 0.01 -2.68
CA SER A 38 5.97 -0.42 -1.36
C SER A 38 7.29 -1.19 -1.48
N PHE A 39 7.35 -2.17 -2.39
CA PHE A 39 8.57 -2.95 -2.59
C PHE A 39 9.70 -2.17 -3.26
N ASP A 40 9.39 -1.26 -4.19
CA ASP A 40 10.40 -0.40 -4.81
C ASP A 40 11.07 0.52 -3.77
N ARG A 41 10.32 1.04 -2.80
CA ARG A 41 10.86 1.86 -1.71
C ARG A 41 11.80 1.06 -0.81
N ILE A 42 11.38 -0.15 -0.41
CA ILE A 42 12.22 -1.07 0.38
C ILE A 42 13.49 -1.43 -0.40
N SER A 43 13.34 -1.74 -1.70
CA SER A 43 14.48 -2.06 -2.58
C SER A 43 15.46 -0.91 -2.67
N LYS A 44 14.98 0.31 -2.96
CA LYS A 44 15.84 1.49 -3.03
C LYS A 44 16.64 1.73 -1.73
N GLN A 45 16.06 1.44 -0.57
CA GLN A 45 16.68 1.69 0.72
C GLN A 45 17.72 0.62 1.10
N TYR A 46 17.45 -0.65 0.84
CA TYR A 46 18.26 -1.77 1.37
C TYR A 46 18.98 -2.58 0.30
N PHE A 47 18.53 -2.54 -0.95
CA PHE A 47 19.08 -3.34 -2.04
C PHE A 47 19.62 -2.40 -3.13
N SER A 48 20.94 -2.29 -3.23
CA SER A 48 21.58 -1.55 -4.31
C SER A 48 21.20 -2.15 -5.67
N SER A 49 20.34 -1.45 -6.40
CA SER A 49 20.10 -1.59 -7.86
C SER A 49 19.22 -2.75 -8.37
N GLN A 50 18.56 -3.54 -7.52
CA GLN A 50 17.69 -4.62 -7.99
C GLN A 50 16.29 -4.10 -8.39
N LYS A 51 16.04 -4.07 -9.71
CA LYS A 51 14.70 -3.79 -10.26
C LYS A 51 13.81 -5.02 -10.08
N LEU A 52 12.74 -4.88 -9.31
CA LEU A 52 11.73 -5.92 -9.16
C LEU A 52 10.89 -6.03 -10.44
N ARG A 53 10.83 -7.23 -11.03
CA ARG A 53 9.93 -7.52 -12.14
C ARG A 53 8.53 -7.77 -11.58
N VAL A 54 7.58 -6.90 -11.93
CA VAL A 54 6.16 -7.14 -11.65
C VAL A 54 5.62 -8.12 -12.67
N GLN A 55 5.07 -9.24 -12.23
CA GLN A 55 4.33 -10.15 -13.08
C GLN A 55 2.95 -9.55 -13.35
N LYS A 56 2.73 -9.05 -14.57
CA LYS A 56 1.39 -8.66 -15.01
C LYS A 56 0.61 -9.94 -15.27
N SER A 57 -0.56 -10.09 -14.63
CA SER A 57 -1.51 -11.17 -14.94
C SER A 57 -1.93 -11.06 -16.40
N GLY A 58 -1.30 -11.88 -17.25
CA GLY A 58 -1.60 -12.01 -18.67
C GLY A 58 -2.58 -13.16 -18.89
N MET A 59 -3.81 -13.03 -18.40
CA MET A 59 -4.93 -13.90 -18.79
C MET A 59 -6.04 -13.01 -19.31
N LEU A 60 -5.92 -12.47 -20.54
CA LEU A 60 -7.09 -12.11 -21.36
C LEU A 60 -6.73 -11.71 -22.81
N THR A 61 -5.48 -11.35 -23.11
CA THR A 61 -5.14 -10.80 -24.45
C THR A 61 -4.98 -11.88 -25.55
N GLY A 62 -4.77 -13.15 -25.18
CA GLY A 62 -4.50 -14.24 -26.14
C GLY A 62 -5.73 -14.96 -26.69
N MET A 63 -6.92 -14.79 -26.10
CA MET A 63 -8.13 -15.50 -26.56
C MET A 63 -8.88 -14.78 -27.69
N ILE A 64 -8.59 -13.50 -27.94
CA ILE A 64 -9.37 -12.67 -28.89
C ILE A 64 -8.75 -12.66 -30.30
N THR A 65 -7.57 -13.26 -30.50
CA THR A 65 -6.83 -13.22 -31.78
C THR A 65 -6.82 -14.55 -32.55
N SER A 66 -7.47 -15.61 -32.05
CA SER A 66 -7.49 -16.94 -32.72
C SER A 66 -8.78 -17.23 -33.51
N THR A 67 -9.67 -16.25 -33.72
CA THR A 67 -10.96 -16.46 -34.40
C THR A 67 -11.16 -15.58 -35.63
N MET A 68 -10.10 -15.31 -36.39
CA MET A 68 -10.19 -14.79 -37.77
C MET A 68 -9.34 -15.61 -38.72
#